data_AF-A0A3D5W9U7-F1
#
_entry.id   AF-A0A3D5W9U7-F1
#
_cell.length_a   1.000
_cell.length_b   1.000
_cell.length_c   1.000
_cell.angle_alpha   90.00
_cell.angle_beta   90.00
_cell.angle_gamma   90.00
#
_symmetry.space_group_name_H-M   'P 1'
#
loop_
_entity.id
_entity.type
_entity.pdbx_description
1 polymer ?
#
loop_
_entity_poly.entity_id
_entity_poly.type
_entity_poly.pdbx_seq_one_letter_code
_entity_poly.pdbx_strand_id
1 'polypeptide(L)' 'MSNELWQLSACEAAQGIRDKRFSAQELVTSVRQRIAEHNPRLNAIVLDLGDEALAQAQAADAQLA' A
#
# COMPACT_ATOMS: atom_id res chain seq x y z
N MET A 1 4.90 -13.54 -12.47
CA MET A 1 3.70 -12.81 -12.02
C MET A 1 3.85 -12.58 -10.54
N SER A 2 4.56 -11.51 -10.20
CA SER A 2 4.74 -11.07 -8.81
C SER A 2 3.35 -10.72 -8.29
N ASN A 3 2.91 -11.38 -7.23
CA ASN A 3 1.57 -11.19 -6.70
C ASN A 3 1.45 -9.73 -6.23
N GLU A 4 0.66 -8.93 -6.92
CA GLU A 4 0.54 -7.50 -6.65
C GLU A 4 -0.15 -7.28 -5.30
N LEU A 5 0.54 -6.68 -4.33
CA LEU A 5 0.03 -6.54 -2.95
C LEU A 5 -1.29 -5.76 -2.89
N TRP A 6 -1.54 -4.85 -3.84
CA TRP A 6 -2.81 -4.11 -3.92
C TRP A 6 -4.05 -4.99 -4.11
N GLN A 7 -3.90 -6.24 -4.57
CA GLN A 7 -5.02 -7.17 -4.80
C GLN A 7 -5.45 -7.91 -3.52
N LEU A 8 -4.63 -7.87 -2.47
CA LEU A 8 -4.92 -8.57 -1.22
C LEU A 8 -6.17 -7.98 -0.55
N SER A 9 -6.95 -8.83 0.09
CA SER A 9 -7.97 -8.37 1.04
C SER A 9 -7.32 -7.72 2.26
N ALA A 10 -8.08 -6.90 2.99
CA ALA A 10 -7.62 -6.28 4.22
C ALA A 10 -7.12 -7.31 5.25
N CYS A 11 -7.77 -8.48 5.33
CA CYS A 11 -7.37 -9.56 6.22
C CYS A 11 -6.03 -10.18 5.80
N GLU A 12 -5.83 -10.45 4.51
CA GLU A 12 -4.58 -11.01 3.99
C GLU A 12 -3.42 -10.04 4.12
N ALA A 13 -3.66 -8.75 3.86
CA ALA A 13 -2.70 -7.67 4.04
C ALA A 13 -2.25 -7.56 5.51
N ALA A 14 -3.21 -7.47 6.43
CA ALA A 14 -2.92 -7.39 7.87
C ALA A 14 -2.16 -8.63 8.37
N GLN A 15 -2.56 -9.82 7.91
CA GLN A 15 -1.87 -11.06 8.26
C GLN A 15 -0.45 -11.10 7.69
N GLY A 16 -0.26 -10.68 6.43
CA GLY A 16 1.06 -10.62 5.79
C GLY A 16 2.04 -9.69 6.48
N ILE A 17 1.56 -8.52 6.94
CA ILE A 17 2.35 -7.57 7.73
C ILE A 17 2.71 -8.16 9.10
N ARG A 18 1.75 -8.76 9.82
CA ARG A 18 2.01 -9.42 11.12
C ARG A 18 3.01 -10.57 11.02
N ASP A 19 2.92 -11.34 9.94
CA ASP A 19 3.83 -12.46 9.65
C ASP A 19 5.18 -11.99 9.09
N LYS A 20 5.41 -10.67 8.96
CA LYS A 20 6.62 -10.07 8.39
C LYS A 20 6.95 -10.58 6.98
N ARG A 21 5.91 -10.94 6.20
CA ARG A 21 6.07 -11.37 4.78
C ARG A 21 6.35 -10.20 3.84
N PHE A 22 5.85 -9.02 4.20
CA PHE A 22 6.08 -7.72 3.56
C PHE A 22 5.74 -6.64 4.58
N SER A 23 6.19 -5.42 4.33
CA SER A 23 5.94 -4.25 5.17
C SER A 23 4.68 -3.48 4.74
N ALA A 24 4.13 -2.67 5.63
CA ALA A 24 3.08 -1.71 5.29
C ALA A 24 3.56 -0.73 4.21
N GLN A 25 4.84 -0.32 4.24
CA GLN A 25 5.43 0.53 3.19
C GLN A 25 5.37 -0.15 1.81
N GLU A 26 5.70 -1.43 1.71
CA GLU A 26 5.64 -2.19 0.45
C GLU A 26 4.19 -2.30 -0.07
N LEU A 27 3.23 -2.55 0.82
CA LEU A 27 1.80 -2.59 0.47
C LEU A 27 1.30 -1.24 -0.08
N VAL A 28 1.58 -0.14 0.63
CA VAL A 28 1.18 1.22 0.20
C VAL A 28 1.83 1.59 -1.12
N THR A 29 3.10 1.22 -1.32
CA THR A 29 3.81 1.46 -2.59
C THR A 29 3.12 0.75 -3.75
N SER A 30 2.70 -0.52 -3.57
CA SER A 30 1.97 -1.28 -4.59
C SER A 30 0.63 -0.63 -4.96
N VAL A 31 -0.14 -0.16 -3.97
CA VAL A 31 -1.40 0.56 -4.21
C VAL A 31 -1.15 1.87 -4.96
N ARG A 32 -0.12 2.64 -4.57
CA ARG A 32 0.22 3.92 -5.20
C ARG A 32 0.63 3.75 -6.66
N GLN A 33 1.36 2.69 -6.99
CA GLN A 33 1.73 2.39 -8.37
C GLN A 33 0.49 2.16 -9.26
N ARG A 34 -0.50 1.41 -8.76
CA ARG A 34 -1.76 1.22 -9.47
C ARG A 34 -2.55 2.53 -9.65
N ILE A 35 -2.58 3.37 -8.62
CA ILE A 35 -3.22 4.68 -8.69
C ILE A 35 -2.56 5.52 -9.79
N ALA A 36 -1.22 5.58 -9.83
CA ALA A 36 -0.49 6.31 -10.86
C ALA A 36 -0.78 5.78 -12.27
N GLU A 37 -0.95 4.46 -12.42
CA GLU A 37 -1.25 3.83 -13.71
C GLU A 37 -2.68 4.12 -14.21
N HIS A 38 -3.68 4.14 -13.32
CA HIS A 38 -5.09 4.16 -13.74
C HIS A 38 -5.83 5.46 -13.48
N ASN A 39 -5.46 6.21 -12.44
CA ASN A 39 -6.17 7.43 -12.07
C ASN A 39 -6.18 8.52 -13.17
N PRO A 40 -5.15 8.69 -14.02
CA PRO A 40 -5.21 9.67 -15.12
C PRO A 40 -6.39 9.44 -16.09
N ARG A 41 -6.85 8.19 -16.24
CA ARG A 41 -8.00 7.84 -17.08
C ARG A 41 -9.31 7.79 -16.30
N LEU A 42 -9.27 7.27 -15.07
CA LEU A 42 -10.47 7.06 -14.26
C LEU A 42 -10.96 8.34 -13.56
N ASN A 43 -10.03 9.26 -13.27
CA ASN A 43 -10.29 10.48 -12.52
C ASN A 43 -11.06 10.22 -11.21
N ALA A 44 -10.67 9.17 -10.48
CA ALA A 44 -11.35 8.71 -9.27
C ALA A 44 -10.78 9.33 -7.99
N ILE A 45 -9.52 9.76 -8.02
CA ILE A 45 -8.80 10.38 -6.91
C ILE A 45 -8.45 11.80 -7.33
N VAL A 46 -9.02 12.78 -6.63
CA VAL A 46 -8.85 14.21 -6.90
C VAL A 46 -7.76 14.87 -6.05
N LEU A 47 -7.41 14.24 -4.92
CA LEU A 47 -6.36 14.68 -4.01
C LEU A 47 -5.46 13.48 -3.71
N ASP A 48 -4.18 13.59 -4.09
CA ASP A 48 -3.17 12.59 -3.79
C ASP A 48 -2.44 12.98 -2.49
N LEU A 49 -2.48 12.08 -1.49
CA LEU A 49 -1.77 12.18 -0.21
C LEU A 49 -0.72 11.07 -0.09
N GLY A 50 -0.13 10.70 -1.23
CA GLY A 50 0.74 9.54 -1.35
C GLY A 50 2.01 9.60 -0.50
N ASP A 51 2.50 10.80 -0.20
CA ASP A 51 3.69 10.96 0.64
C ASP A 51 3.34 10.84 2.13
N GLU A 52 2.20 11.40 2.55
CA GLU A 52 1.67 11.20 3.91
C GLU A 52 1.33 9.73 4.16
N ALA A 53 0.74 9.05 3.16
CA ALA A 53 0.43 7.63 3.25
C ALA A 53 1.69 6.77 3.43
N LEU A 54 2.78 7.09 2.73
CA LEU A 54 4.07 6.41 2.90
C LEU A 54 4.67 6.66 4.29
N ALA A 55 4.61 7.91 4.78
CA ALA A 55 5.10 8.26 6.12
C ALA A 55 4.33 7.50 7.22
N GLN A 56 3.00 7.38 7.09
CA GLN A 56 2.17 6.61 8.03
C GLN A 56 2.49 5.11 7.97
N ALA A 57 2.73 4.56 6.77
CA ALA A 57 3.11 3.16 6.61
C ALA A 57 4.44 2.85 7.30
N GLN A 58 5.45 3.70 7.12
CA GLN A 58 6.74 3.59 7.81
C GLN A 58 6.61 3.65 9.33
N ALA A 59 5.77 4.56 9.85
CA ALA A 59 5.51 4.65 11.28
C ALA A 59 4.83 3.38 11.82
N ALA A 60 3.89 2.80 11.07
CA ALA A 60 3.23 1.54 11.43
C ALA A 60 4.20 0.36 11.44
N ASP A 61 5.08 0.27 10.42
CA ASP A 61 6.12 -0.76 10.37
C ASP A 61 7.09 -0.64 11.55
N ALA A 62 7.50 0.58 11.92
CA ALA A 62 8.37 0.83 13.06
C ALA A 62 7.73 0.45 14.41
N GLN A 63 6.41 0.52 14.55
CA GLN A 63 5.69 0.07 15.76
C GLN A 63 5.64 -1.46 15.89
N LEU A 64 5.82 -2.19 14.79
CA LEU A 64 5.76 -3.66 14.73
C LEU A 64 7.15 -4.33 14.78
N ALA A 65 8.21 -3.53 14.66
CA ALA A 65 9.62 -3.97 14.66
C ALA A 65 10.04 -4.53 16.02
#